data_AF-A0A836X8I7-F1
#
_entry.id   AF-A0A836X8I7-F1
#
_cell.length_a   1.000
_cell.length_b   1.000
_cell.length_c   1.000
_cell.angle_alpha   90.00
_cell.angle_beta   90.00
_cell.angle_gamma   90.00
#
_symmetry.space_group_name_H-M   'P 1'
#
loop_
_entity.id
_entity.type
_entity.pdbx_description
1 polymer ?
#
loop_
_entity_poly.entity_id
_entity_poly.type
_entity_poly.pdbx_seq_one_letter_code
_entity_poly.pdbx_strand_id
1 'polypeptide(L)' 'MSNNISLGLELMGLGMTIVFLFLLLLIFSISVMSFCVQQFQSPPKDTIPETLTQEIDSNIVAAITLAVNRYRRKQ' A
#
# COMPACT_ATOMS: atom_id res chain seq x y z
N MET A 1 6.85 47.42 36.11
CA MET A 1 7.59 46.16 35.83
C MET A 1 6.67 44.99 35.41
N SER A 2 5.35 45.06 35.61
CA SER A 2 4.37 44.02 35.20
C SER A 2 4.04 43.99 33.69
N ASN A 3 4.16 45.11 32.98
CA ASN A 3 3.77 45.22 31.57
C ASN A 3 4.56 44.29 30.63
N ASN A 4 5.84 44.05 30.91
CA ASN A 4 6.71 43.23 30.06
C ASN A 4 6.37 41.73 30.13
N ILE A 5 5.93 41.25 31.29
CA ILE A 5 5.52 39.84 31.46
C ILE A 5 4.21 39.57 30.72
N SER A 6 3.27 40.52 30.74
CA SER A 6 2.04 40.42 29.96
C SER A 6 2.33 40.39 28.45
N LEU A 7 3.22 41.25 27.98
CA LEU A 7 3.61 41.32 26.57
C LEU A 7 4.33 40.04 26.10
N GLY A 8 5.22 39.49 26.95
CA GLY A 8 5.91 38.23 26.66
C GLY A 8 4.96 37.04 26.62
N LEU A 9 3.97 37.00 27.51
CA LEU A 9 2.95 35.94 27.55
C LEU A 9 2.03 35.99 26.31
N GLU A 10 1.65 37.20 25.90
CA GLU A 10 0.86 37.42 24.69
C GLU A 10 1.63 36.98 23.44
N LEU A 11 2.92 37.34 23.33
CA LEU A 11 3.78 36.94 22.23
C LEU A 11 4.04 35.43 22.18
N MET A 12 4.18 34.79 23.34
CA MET A 12 4.33 33.32 23.44
C MET A 12 3.08 32.58 22.96
N GLY A 13 1.89 33.03 23.37
CA GLY A 13 0.63 32.45 22.92
C GLY A 13 0.40 32.64 21.41
N LEU A 14 0.72 33.82 20.90
CA LEU A 14 0.61 34.15 19.48
C LEU A 14 1.57 33.31 18.63
N GLY A 15 2.83 33.21 19.05
CA GLY A 15 3.85 32.39 18.38
C GLY A 15 3.49 30.91 18.35
N MET A 16 3.03 30.35 19.47
CA MET A 16 2.60 28.94 19.53
C MET A 16 1.44 28.67 18.55
N THR A 17 0.48 29.59 18.47
CA THR A 17 -0.69 29.43 17.60
C THR A 17 -0.33 29.51 16.12
N ILE A 18 0.56 30.44 15.72
CA ILE A 18 1.03 30.52 14.32
C ILE A 18 1.74 29.23 13.89
N VAL A 19 2.62 28.70 14.75
CA VAL A 19 3.36 27.47 14.45
C VAL A 19 2.40 26.29 14.36
N PHE A 20 1.43 26.22 15.27
CA PHE A 20 0.42 25.17 15.25
C PHE A 20 -0.47 25.24 14.00
N LEU A 21 -0.93 26.43 13.60
CA LEU A 21 -1.67 26.64 12.37
C LEU A 21 -0.87 26.23 11.14
N PHE A 22 0.42 26.59 11.12
CA PHE A 22 1.31 26.24 10.03
C PHE A 22 1.49 24.72 9.91
N LEU A 23 1.75 24.04 11.04
CA LEU A 23 1.83 22.58 11.08
C LEU A 23 0.51 21.93 10.65
N LEU A 24 -0.64 22.44 11.10
CA LEU A 24 -1.95 21.94 10.71
C LEU A 24 -2.16 22.05 9.19
N LEU A 25 -1.79 23.19 8.60
CA LEU A 25 -1.85 23.42 7.16
C LEU A 25 -0.91 22.47 6.41
N LEU A 26 0.29 22.23 6.94
CA LEU A 26 1.23 21.25 6.39
C LEU A 26 0.66 19.83 6.42
N ILE A 27 0.12 19.39 7.56
CA ILE A 27 -0.55 18.08 7.68
C ILE A 27 -1.67 18.00 6.64
N PHE A 28 -2.50 19.03 6.53
CA PHE A 28 -3.60 19.06 5.56
C PHE A 28 -3.10 18.96 4.12
N SER A 29 -2.04 19.69 3.77
CA SER A 29 -1.42 19.63 2.44
C SER A 29 -0.87 18.24 2.13
N ILE A 30 -0.23 17.58 3.11
CA ILE A 30 0.27 16.21 2.96
C ILE A 30 -0.89 15.23 2.80
N SER A 31 -1.98 15.41 3.55
CA SER A 31 -3.19 14.60 3.42
C SER A 31 -3.85 14.75 2.04
N VAL A 32 -3.93 15.97 1.50
CA VAL A 32 -4.42 16.23 0.15
C VAL A 32 -3.53 15.54 -0.88
N MET A 33 -2.21 15.65 -0.74
CA MET A 33 -1.27 14.94 -1.62
C MET A 33 -1.45 13.42 -1.52
N SER A 34 -1.60 12.88 -0.31
CA SER A 34 -1.84 11.44 -0.09
C SER A 34 -3.16 10.97 -0.72
N PHE A 35 -4.22 11.78 -0.64
CA PHE A 35 -5.51 11.49 -1.28
C PHE A 35 -5.40 11.53 -2.81
N CYS A 36 -4.76 12.55 -3.37
CA CYS A 36 -4.51 12.64 -4.80
C CYS A 36 -3.69 11.44 -5.28
N VAL A 37 -2.60 11.08 -4.59
CA VAL A 37 -1.76 9.94 -4.96
C VAL A 37 -2.56 8.63 -4.95
N GLN A 38 -3.39 8.38 -3.93
CA GLN A 38 -4.24 7.18 -3.88
C GLN A 38 -5.33 7.15 -4.97
N GLN A 39 -5.85 8.32 -5.38
CA GLN A 39 -6.85 8.40 -6.44
C GLN A 39 -6.25 8.23 -7.84
N PHE A 40 -5.00 8.68 -8.06
CA PHE A 40 -4.31 8.62 -9.35
C PHE A 40 -3.46 7.36 -9.53
N GLN A 41 -2.88 6.82 -8.46
CA GLN A 41 -2.35 5.47 -8.46
C GLN A 41 -3.53 4.54 -8.25
N SER A 42 -4.08 4.01 -9.36
CA SER A 42 -4.95 2.84 -9.29
C SER A 42 -4.34 1.85 -8.30
N PRO A 43 -5.13 1.25 -7.38
CA PRO A 43 -4.59 0.24 -6.48
C PRO A 43 -3.77 -0.71 -7.36
N PRO A 44 -2.54 -1.07 -6.97
CA PRO A 44 -1.87 -2.18 -7.62
C PRO A 44 -2.95 -3.25 -7.69
N LYS A 45 -3.34 -3.65 -8.91
CA LYS A 45 -4.11 -4.88 -9.03
C LYS A 45 -3.22 -5.84 -8.27
N ASP A 46 -3.67 -6.27 -7.10
CA ASP A 46 -3.16 -7.48 -6.51
C ASP A 46 -3.36 -8.45 -7.66
N THR A 47 -2.26 -8.73 -8.35
CA THR A 47 -2.18 -9.83 -9.28
C THR A 47 -2.31 -10.99 -8.33
N ILE A 48 -3.55 -11.31 -7.96
CA ILE A 48 -3.95 -12.65 -7.61
C ILE A 48 -3.23 -13.46 -8.67
N PRO A 49 -2.26 -14.30 -8.30
CA PRO A 49 -1.65 -15.17 -9.27
C PRO A 49 -2.83 -15.85 -9.92
N GLU A 50 -3.10 -15.50 -11.17
CA GLU A 50 -4.04 -16.22 -11.98
C GLU A 50 -3.47 -17.62 -11.90
N THR A 51 -4.11 -18.48 -11.11
CA THR A 51 -3.80 -19.88 -11.08
C THR A 51 -3.97 -20.26 -12.52
N LEU A 52 -2.85 -20.32 -13.23
CA LEU A 52 -2.70 -20.92 -14.53
C LEU A 52 -3.26 -22.30 -14.31
N THR A 53 -4.56 -22.42 -14.57
CA THR A 53 -5.23 -23.69 -14.66
C THR A 53 -4.73 -24.14 -16.02
N GLN A 54 -3.45 -24.53 -16.05
CA GLN A 54 -2.85 -25.22 -17.16
C GLN A 54 -3.83 -26.36 -17.36
N GLU A 55 -4.58 -26.28 -18.46
CA GLU A 55 -5.50 -27.33 -18.85
C GLU A 55 -4.60 -28.52 -19.09
N ILE A 56 -4.39 -29.31 -18.03
CA ILE A 56 -3.57 -30.49 -18.08
C ILE A 56 -4.38 -31.42 -18.97
N ASP A 57 -4.01 -31.43 -20.24
CA ASP A 57 -4.66 -32.23 -21.24
C ASP A 57 -4.66 -33.68 -20.76
N SER A 58 -5.87 -34.21 -20.56
CA SER A 58 -6.08 -35.57 -20.06
C SER A 58 -5.33 -36.60 -20.89
N ASN A 59 -5.10 -36.30 -22.18
CA ASN A 59 -4.32 -37.14 -23.09
C ASN A 59 -2.86 -37.25 -22.66
N ILE A 60 -2.23 -36.15 -22.23
CA ILE A 60 -0.84 -36.14 -21.76
C ILE A 60 -0.71 -36.97 -20.48
N VAL A 61 -1.66 -36.83 -19.54
CA VAL A 61 -1.67 -37.63 -18.30
C VAL A 61 -1.89 -39.12 -18.60
N ALA A 62 -2.75 -39.45 -19.55
CA ALA A 62 -2.98 -40.83 -19.99
C ALA A 62 -1.74 -41.44 -20.64
N ALA A 63 -1.03 -40.68 -21.48
CA ALA A 63 0.21 -41.12 -22.12
C ALA A 63 1.32 -41.40 -21.10
N ILE A 64 1.51 -40.50 -20.12
CA ILE A 64 2.48 -40.68 -19.03
C ILE A 64 2.10 -41.92 -18.20
N THR A 65 0.83 -42.06 -17.84
CA THR A 65 0.33 -43.20 -17.05
C THR A 65 0.54 -44.53 -17.77
N LEU A 66 0.28 -44.58 -19.08
CA LEU A 66 0.54 -45.76 -19.91
C LEU A 66 2.03 -46.09 -19.99
N ALA A 67 2.90 -45.08 -20.13
CA ALA A 67 4.34 -45.26 -20.18
C ALA A 67 4.89 -45.83 -18.86
N VAL A 68 4.46 -45.28 -17.71
CA VAL A 68 4.88 -45.75 -16.39
C VAL A 68 4.37 -47.17 -16.12
N ASN A 69 3.11 -47.46 -16.43
CA ASN A 69 2.54 -48.80 -16.23
C ASN A 69 3.22 -49.85 -17.13
N ARG A 70 3.58 -49.48 -18.37
CA ARG A 70 4.34 -50.36 -19.28
C ARG A 70 5.74 -50.65 -18.74
N TYR A 71 6.42 -49.66 -18.18
CA TYR A 71 7.74 -49.85 -17.56
C TYR A 71 7.65 -50.76 -16.33
N ARG A 72 6.68 -50.52 -15.45
CA ARG A 72 6.47 -51.33 -14.23
C ARG A 72 6.08 -52.78 -14.49
N ARG A 73 5.44 -53.07 -15.62
CA ARG A 73 5.16 -54.45 -16.06
C ARG A 73 6.35 -55.14 -16.72
N LYS A 74 7.37 -54.39 -17.11
CA LYS A 74 8.56 -54.89 -17.80
C LYS A 74 9.76 -55.05 -16.85
N GLN A 75 9.70 -54.45 -15.66
CA GLN A 75 10.53 -54.77 -14.50
C GLN A 75 9.81 -55.79 -13.61
#